data_AF-A0A0D0DPM3-F1
#
_entry.id   AF-A0A0D0DPM3-F1
#
_cell.length_a   1.000
_cell.length_b   1.000
_cell.length_c   1.000
_cell.angle_alpha   90.00
_cell.angle_beta   90.00
_cell.angle_gamma   90.00
#
_symmetry.space_group_name_H-M   'P 1'
#
loop_
_entity.id
_entity.type
_entity.pdbx_description
1 polymer ?
#
loop_
_entity_poly.entity_id
_entity_poly.type
_entity_poly.pdbx_seq_one_letter_code
_entity_poly.pdbx_strand_id
1 'polypeptide(L)'
;MAMGEISFTADIWSSESLDPYLAVTAHWIGQDTETGMCKLSFKSALITFHYIPGSHIGVMITRALLHLIDHAGICLNRVHAALLLHS
;
A
#
# COMPACT_ATOMS: atom_id res chain seq x y z
N MET A 1 -0.09 -5.54 -12.68
CA MET A 1 0.21 -6.58 -11.68
C MET A 1 0.26 -7.93 -12.37
N ALA A 2 1.36 -8.66 -12.20
CA ALA A 2 1.48 -10.06 -12.58
C ALA A 2 1.25 -10.98 -11.38
N MET A 3 1.07 -12.29 -11.63
CA MET A 3 0.93 -13.28 -10.57
C MET A 3 2.22 -13.35 -9.73
N GLY A 4 2.07 -13.28 -8.40
CA GLY A 4 3.21 -13.25 -7.46
C GLY A 4 3.82 -11.87 -7.23
N GLU A 5 3.24 -10.81 -7.78
CA GLU A 5 3.59 -9.42 -7.46
C GLU A 5 2.58 -8.82 -6.48
N ILE A 6 3.08 -7.94 -5.60
CA ILE A 6 2.26 -7.08 -4.74
C ILE A 6 2.53 -5.64 -5.17
N SER A 7 1.47 -4.91 -5.49
CA SER A 7 1.53 -3.47 -5.73
C SER A 7 0.90 -2.72 -4.56
N PHE A 8 1.38 -1.52 -4.29
CA PHE A 8 0.86 -0.68 -3.22
C PHE A 8 0.34 0.62 -3.79
N THR A 9 -0.80 1.08 -3.28
CA THR A 9 -1.25 2.47 -3.40
C THR A 9 -1.10 3.14 -2.05
N ALA A 10 -0.59 4.37 -2.06
CA ALA A 10 -0.45 5.20 -0.88
C ALA A 10 -1.25 6.48 -1.10
N ASP A 11 -2.38 6.59 -0.42
CA ASP A 11 -3.26 7.76 -0.49
C ASP A 11 -2.94 8.67 0.70
N ILE A 12 -2.62 9.93 0.42
CA ILE A 12 -2.27 10.93 1.44
C ILE A 12 -3.25 12.08 1.31
N TRP A 13 -3.86 12.45 2.43
CA TRP A 13 -4.80 13.56 2.46
C TRP A 13 -4.81 14.22 3.84
N SER A 14 -5.36 15.43 3.89
CA SER A 14 -5.70 16.12 5.13
C SER A 14 -7.20 15.99 5.38
N SER A 15 -7.58 15.73 6.63
CA SER A 15 -8.97 15.82 7.08
C SER A 15 -9.47 17.27 7.03
N GLU A 16 -10.77 17.47 7.28
CA GLU A 16 -11.36 18.81 7.42
C GLU A 16 -10.69 19.63 8.53
N SER A 17 -10.18 18.96 9.58
CA SER A 17 -9.40 19.57 10.67
C SER A 17 -7.93 19.82 10.31
N LEU A 18 -7.54 19.63 9.05
CA LEU A 18 -6.17 19.72 8.53
C LEU A 18 -5.19 18.66 9.07
N ASP A 19 -5.69 17.66 9.81
CA ASP A 19 -4.89 16.52 10.26
C ASP A 19 -4.47 15.63 9.07
N PRO A 20 -3.16 15.36 8.88
CA PRO A 20 -2.68 14.56 7.76
C PRO A 20 -2.72 13.06 8.03
N TYR A 21 -3.24 12.31 7.06
CA TYR A 21 -3.36 10.86 7.09
C TYR A 21 -2.70 10.21 5.88
N LEU A 22 -2.26 8.97 6.08
CA LEU A 22 -1.74 8.07 5.05
C LEU A 22 -2.49 6.74 5.15
N ALA A 23 -3.10 6.32 4.04
CA ALA A 23 -3.59 4.95 3.88
C ALA A 23 -2.70 4.21 2.87
N VAL A 24 -2.35 2.96 3.18
CA VAL A 24 -1.62 2.09 2.26
C VAL A 24 -2.44 0.85 1.99
N THR A 25 -2.78 0.62 0.73
CA THR A 25 -3.51 -0.57 0.27
C THR A 25 -2.59 -1.43 -0.56
N ALA A 26 -2.46 -2.71 -0.21
CA ALA A 26 -1.81 -3.70 -1.04
C ALA A 26 -2.82 -4.31 -2.02
N HIS A 27 -2.40 -4.52 -3.25
CA HIS A 27 -3.15 -5.19 -4.30
C HIS A 27 -2.30 -6.31 -4.88
N TRP A 28 -2.90 -7.47 -5.12
CA TRP A 28 -2.23 -8.63 -5.72
C TRP A 28 -3.21 -9.49 -6.50
N ILE A 29 -2.68 -10.36 -7.36
CA ILE A 29 -3.46 -11.41 -8.03
C ILE A 29 -3.29 -12.70 -7.25
N GLY A 30 -4.37 -13.18 -6.63
CA GLY A 30 -4.43 -14.44 -5.90
C GLY A 30 -5.10 -15.55 -6.70
N GLN A 31 -4.71 -16.79 -6.45
CA GLN A 31 -5.39 -17.96 -7.00
C GLN A 31 -6.48 -18.41 -6.02
N ASP A 32 -7.69 -18.54 -6.53
CA ASP A 32 -8.80 -19.18 -5.82
C ASP A 32 -8.82 -20.66 -6.21
N THR A 33 -8.74 -21.54 -5.21
CA THR A 33 -8.74 -22.99 -5.39
C THR A 33 -9.98 -23.66 -4.82
N GLU A 34 -10.96 -22.90 -4.29
CA GLU A 34 -12.14 -23.47 -3.60
C GLU A 34 -13.02 -24.32 -4.53
N THR A 35 -12.97 -24.09 -5.83
CA THR A 35 -13.83 -24.76 -6.82
C THR A 35 -13.11 -25.81 -7.67
N GLY A 36 -11.84 -26.12 -7.38
CA GLY A 36 -11.03 -27.05 -8.18
C GLY A 36 -10.57 -26.51 -9.54
N MET A 37 -11.02 -25.32 -9.94
CA MET A 37 -10.47 -24.56 -11.06
C MET A 37 -9.50 -23.50 -10.55
N CYS A 38 -8.31 -23.42 -11.14
CA CYS A 38 -7.38 -22.31 -10.94
C CYS A 38 -8.00 -21.03 -11.51
N LYS A 39 -8.67 -20.25 -10.66
CA LYS A 39 -9.20 -18.94 -11.03
C LYS A 39 -8.33 -17.85 -10.42
N LEU A 40 -7.78 -16.99 -11.28
CA LEU A 40 -7.10 -15.79 -10.83
C LEU A 40 -8.15 -14.76 -10.38
N SER A 41 -7.91 -14.15 -9.23
CA SER A 41 -8.76 -13.12 -8.65
C SER A 41 -7.92 -11.94 -8.18
N PHE A 42 -8.42 -10.75 -8.44
CA PHE A 42 -7.86 -9.54 -7.86
C PHE A 42 -8.17 -9.53 -6.36
N LYS A 43 -7.15 -9.27 -5.55
CA LYS A 43 -7.25 -9.14 -4.11
C LYS A 43 -6.69 -7.79 -3.69
N SER A 44 -7.29 -7.19 -2.68
CA SER A 44 -6.77 -6.00 -2.03
C SER A 44 -6.95 -6.08 -0.53
N ALA A 45 -6.05 -5.43 0.21
CA ALA A 45 -6.13 -5.30 1.65
C ALA A 45 -5.58 -3.93 2.08
N LEU A 46 -6.32 -3.23 2.94
CA LEU A 46 -5.82 -2.07 3.64
C LEU A 46 -4.77 -2.55 4.65
N ILE A 47 -3.52 -2.19 4.42
CA ILE A 47 -2.40 -2.61 5.25
C ILE A 47 -2.17 -1.65 6.39
N THR A 48 -2.40 -0.35 6.16
CA THR A 48 -2.26 0.65 7.20
C THR A 48 -3.19 1.84 6.97
N PHE A 49 -3.55 2.47 8.08
CA PHE A 49 -4.15 3.79 8.14
C PHE A 49 -3.48 4.53 9.29
N HIS A 50 -2.73 5.59 8.98
CA HIS A 50 -1.87 6.22 9.98
C HIS A 50 -1.91 7.74 9.91
N TYR A 51 -1.92 8.37 11.07
CA TYR A 51 -1.69 9.80 11.23
C TYR A 51 -0.20 10.08 11.05
N ILE A 52 0.14 11.02 10.16
CA ILE A 52 1.54 11.32 9.78
C ILE A 52 1.90 12.78 10.06
N PRO A 53 2.08 13.17 11.34
CA PRO A 53 2.34 14.57 11.68
C PRO A 53 3.72 15.02 11.18
N GLY A 54 3.86 16.33 10.94
CA GLY A 54 5.13 16.96 10.59
C GLY A 54 5.28 17.25 9.10
N SER A 55 6.53 17.27 8.62
CA SER A 55 6.84 17.74 7.27
C SER A 55 6.60 16.65 6.21
N HIS A 56 5.69 16.91 5.27
CA HIS A 56 5.33 16.01 4.16
C HIS A 56 6.33 16.03 3.00
N ILE A 57 7.63 16.06 3.30
CA ILE A 57 8.67 15.95 2.27
C ILE A 57 8.76 14.48 1.85
N GLY A 58 9.01 14.23 0.56
CA GLY A 58 9.04 12.88 -0.03
C GLY A 58 9.85 11.86 0.81
N VAL A 59 11.00 12.25 1.36
CA VAL A 59 11.82 11.37 2.21
C VAL A 59 11.11 10.91 3.49
N MET A 60 10.30 11.76 4.13
CA MET A 60 9.54 11.41 5.33
C MET A 60 8.38 10.48 4.98
N ILE A 61 7.69 10.76 3.87
CA ILE A 61 6.62 9.90 3.34
C ILE A 61 7.17 8.52 3.00
N THR A 62 8.30 8.44 2.28
CA THR A 62 8.92 7.15 1.95
C THR A 62 9.35 6.38 3.20
N ARG A 63 9.91 7.05 4.21
CA ARG A 63 10.29 6.38 5.48
C ARG A 63 9.06 5.85 6.22
N ALA A 64 7.99 6.63 6.31
CA ALA A 64 6.74 6.18 6.89
C ALA A 64 6.17 4.98 6.13
N LEU A 65 6.10 5.07 4.80
CA LEU A 65 5.61 3.99 3.94
C LEU A 65 6.41 2.70 4.13
N LEU A 66 7.75 2.76 4.08
CA LEU A 66 8.60 1.58 4.25
C LEU A 66 8.44 0.95 5.64
N HIS A 67 8.36 1.78 6.69
CA HIS A 67 8.15 1.29 8.05
C HIS A 67 6.80 0.57 8.19
N LEU A 68 5.75 1.09 7.56
CA LEU A 68 4.41 0.50 7.63
C LEU A 68 4.29 -0.79 6.83
N ILE A 69 4.96 -0.89 5.67
CA ILE A 69 5.03 -2.13 4.90
C ILE A 69 5.80 -3.21 5.67
N ASP A 70 6.91 -2.85 6.31
CA ASP A 70 7.69 -3.75 7.17
C ASP A 70 6.88 -4.21 8.39
N HIS A 71 6.16 -3.29 9.04
CA HIS A 71 5.27 -3.60 10.17
C HIS A 71 4.18 -4.62 9.81
N ALA A 72 3.70 -4.60 8.57
CA ALA A 72 2.73 -5.57 8.07
C ALA A 72 3.33 -6.96 7.74
N GLY A 73 4.64 -7.14 7.97
CA GLY A 73 5.35 -8.39 7.67
C GLY A 73 5.58 -8.62 6.18
N ILE A 74 5.44 -7.60 5.33
CA ILE A 74 5.65 -7.73 3.88
C ILE A 74 7.10 -7.40 3.55
N CYS A 75 7.89 -8.42 3.26
CA CYS A 75 9.29 -8.24 2.86
C CYS A 75 9.40 -7.57 1.47
N LEU A 76 10.25 -6.55 1.35
CA LEU A 76 10.33 -5.66 0.18
C LEU A 76 11.07 -6.24 -1.04
N ASN A 77 11.44 -7.52 -1.02
CA ASN A 77 12.28 -8.18 -2.01
C ASN A 77 11.66 -8.29 -3.42
N ARG A 78 10.41 -7.83 -3.63
CA ARG A 78 9.71 -7.78 -4.93
C ARG A 78 8.76 -6.58 -5.09
N VAL A 79 9.09 -5.43 -4.50
CA VAL A 79 8.20 -4.25 -4.54
C VAL A 79 8.66 -3.25 -5.61
N HIS A 80 7.78 -2.94 -6.56
CA HIS A 80 7.90 -1.76 -7.42
C HIS A 80 7.01 -0.65 -6.88
N ALA A 81 7.62 0.42 -6.37
CA ALA A 81 6.90 1.60 -5.88
C ALA A 81 6.86 2.67 -6.98
N ALA A 82 5.66 3.04 -7.42
CA ALA A 82 5.42 4.21 -8.24
C ALA A 82 4.54 5.17 -7.44
N LEU A 83 5.07 6.35 -7.09
CA LEU A 83 4.33 7.39 -6.39
C LEU A 83 3.70 8.30 -7.44
N LEU A 84 2.38 8.22 -7.65
CA LEU A 84 1.65 9.20 -8.45
C LEU A 84 1.05 10.23 -7.49
N LEU A 85 1.75 11.35 -7.32
CA LEU A 85 1.21 12.54 -6.66
C LEU A 85 0.32 13.26 -7.67
N HIS A 86 -1.00 13.20 -7.47
CA HIS A 86 -1.91 14.16 -8.09
C HIS A 86 -2.03 15.36 -7.13
N SER A 87 -1.44 16.48 -7.56
CA SER A 87 -1.57 17.80 -6.94
C SER A 87 -2.93 18.42 -7.20
#